data_AF-A0A966HQS3-F1
#
_entry.id   AF-A0A966HQS3-F1
#
_cell.length_a   1.000
_cell.length_b   1.000
_cell.length_c   1.000
_cell.angle_alpha   90.00
_cell.angle_beta   90.00
_cell.angle_gamma   90.00
#
_symmetry.space_group_name_H-M   'P 1'
#
loop_
_entity.id
_entity.type
_entity.pdbx_description
1 polymer ?
#
loop_
_entity_poly.entity_id
_entity_poly.type
_entity_poly.pdbx_seq_one_letter_code
_entity_poly.pdbx_strand_id
1 'polypeptide(L)' 'MKRYIFIFIFFILSSNVFSANEELKNKIYKNIRCIVCQGQSIYESNSDFAIDLKKL' A
#
# COMPACT_ATOMS: atom_id res chain seq x y z
N MET A 1 21.62 30.02 5.20
CA MET A 1 21.24 29.29 3.96
C MET A 1 21.60 27.80 4.00
N LYS A 2 22.84 27.41 4.34
CA LYS A 2 23.27 25.99 4.41
C LYS A 2 22.44 25.09 5.35
N ARG A 3 21.92 25.64 6.46
CA ARG A 3 21.07 24.90 7.42
C ARG A 3 19.70 24.50 6.86
N TYR A 4 19.13 25.30 5.96
CA TYR A 4 17.84 24.99 5.31
C TYR A 4 17.97 23.90 4.24
N ILE A 5 19.14 23.81 3.58
CA ILE A 5 19.43 22.75 2.60
C ILE A 5 19.47 21.37 3.28
N PHE A 6 20.08 21.28 4.46
CA PHE A 6 20.10 20.04 5.24
C PHE A 6 18.70 19.58 5.66
N ILE A 7 17.82 20.52 6.06
CA ILE A 7 16.43 20.22 6.42
C ILE A 7 15.65 19.71 5.20
N PHE A 8 15.87 20.33 4.03
CA PHE A 8 15.23 19.92 2.79
C PHE A 8 15.66 18.51 2.35
N ILE A 9 16.95 18.18 2.45
CA ILE A 9 17.48 16.84 2.16
C ILE A 9 16.90 15.80 3.11
N PHE A 10 16.80 16.11 4.40
CA PHE A 10 16.21 15.22 5.40
C PHE A 10 14.73 14.92 5.11
N PHE A 11 13.97 15.93 4.68
CA PHE A 11 12.57 15.77 4.32
C PHE A 11 12.38 14.85 3.10
N ILE A 12 13.21 15.00 2.06
CA ILE A 12 13.16 14.12 0.87
C ILE A 12 13.57 12.69 1.20
N LEU A 13 14.50 12.47 2.13
CA LEU A 13 14.91 11.11 2.51
C LEU A 13 13.80 10.38 3.29
N SER A 14 13.00 11.10 4.06
CA SER A 14 11.92 10.53 4.89
C SER A 14 10.72 9.98 4.09
N SER A 15 10.47 10.47 2.87
CA SER A 15 9.30 10.07 2.07
C SER A 15 9.44 8.70 1.39
N ASN A 16 10.65 8.15 1.30
CA ASN A 16 10.91 6.89 0.59
C ASN A 16 10.67 5.63 1.44
N VAL A 17 10.37 5.77 2.73
CA VAL A 17 10.23 4.62 3.65
C VAL A 17 8.86 3.93 3.53
N PHE A 18 7.84 4.63 3.02
CA PHE A 18 6.45 4.14 3.07
C PHE A 18 6.01 3.29 1.86
N SER A 19 6.63 3.46 0.69
CA SER A 19 6.15 2.88 -0.57
C SER A 19 6.41 1.37 -0.74
N ALA A 20 7.47 0.84 -0.14
CA ALA A 20 7.85 -0.57 -0.31
C ALA A 20 6.80 -1.55 0.25
N ASN A 21 6.08 -1.14 1.30
CA ASN A 21 5.11 -2.02 1.97
C ASN A 21 3.81 -2.15 1.16
N GLU A 22 3.43 -1.10 0.44
CA GLU A 22 2.21 -1.06 -0.36
C GLU A 22 2.34 -1.89 -1.65
N GLU A 23 3.51 -1.88 -2.29
CA GLU A 23 3.78 -2.72 -3.46
C GLU A 23 3.70 -4.21 -3.12
N LEU A 24 4.30 -4.63 -2.00
CA LEU A 24 4.23 -6.00 -1.51
C LEU A 24 2.80 -6.41 -1.16
N LYS A 25 2.06 -5.55 -0.44
CA LYS A 25 0.66 -5.77 -0.08
C LYS A 25 -0.22 -5.93 -1.32
N ASN A 26 -0.05 -5.07 -2.33
CA ASN A 26 -0.76 -5.18 -3.60
C ASN A 26 -0.42 -6.48 -4.34
N LYS A 27 0.84 -6.90 -4.33
CA LYS A 27 1.25 -8.19 -4.91
C LYS A 27 0.58 -9.37 -4.23
N ILE A 28 0.46 -9.34 -2.90
CA ILE A 28 -0.23 -10.37 -2.12
C ILE A 28 -1.73 -10.39 -2.47
N TYR A 29 -2.40 -9.23 -2.43
CA TYR A 29 -3.85 -9.14 -2.67
C TYR A 29 -4.27 -9.47 -4.10
N LYS A 30 -3.39 -9.31 -5.09
CA LYS A 30 -3.63 -9.75 -6.47
C LYS A 30 -3.67 -11.28 -6.62
N ASN A 31 -3.00 -12.02 -5.74
CA ASN A 31 -2.87 -13.47 -5.85
C ASN A 31 -3.83 -14.24 -4.92
N ILE A 32 -4.28 -13.62 -3.82
CA ILE A 32 -5.25 -14.24 -2.91
C ILE A 32 -6.65 -14.15 -3.51
N ARG A 33 -7.32 -15.30 -3.67
CA ARG A 33 -8.73 -15.40 -4.06
C ARG A 33 -9.65 -15.43 -2.84
N CYS A 34 -10.81 -14.83 -2.98
CA CYS A 34 -11.80 -14.67 -1.93
C CYS A 34 -13.10 -15.40 -2.28
N ILE A 35 -13.44 -16.45 -1.52
CA ILE A 35 -14.65 -17.27 -1.76
C ILE A 35 -15.93 -16.45 -1.56
N VAL A 36 -15.98 -15.62 -0.52
CA VAL A 36 -17.11 -14.72 -0.26
C VAL A 36 -17.26 -13.61 -1.30
N CYS A 37 -16.18 -13.33 -2.06
CA CYS A 37 -16.13 -12.36 -3.13
C CYS A 37 -16.34 -13.00 -4.52
N GLN A 38 -17.05 -14.14 -4.59
CA GLN A 38 -17.28 -14.88 -5.84
C GLN A 38 -15.98 -15.36 -6.54
N GLY A 39 -14.92 -15.60 -5.77
CA GLY A 39 -13.65 -16.11 -6.29
C GLY A 39 -12.75 -15.05 -6.93
N GLN A 40 -13.13 -13.77 -6.88
CA GLN A 40 -12.27 -12.66 -7.30
C GLN A 40 -11.03 -12.54 -6.41
N SER A 41 -9.98 -11.91 -6.93
CA SER A 41 -8.85 -11.51 -6.09
C SER A 41 -9.29 -10.46 -5.06
N ILE A 42 -8.64 -10.41 -3.89
CA ILE A 42 -8.90 -9.35 -2.91
C ILE A 42 -8.63 -7.98 -3.54
N TYR A 43 -7.59 -7.87 -4.38
CA TYR A 43 -7.25 -6.62 -5.07
C TYR A 43 -8.37 -6.12 -5.99
N GLU A 44 -8.99 -6.99 -6.79
CA GLU A 44 -10.02 -6.61 -7.77
C GLU A 44 -11.43 -6.53 -7.18
N SER A 45 -11.69 -7.20 -6.05
CA SER A 45 -13.03 -7.23 -5.48
C SER A 45 -13.43 -5.90 -4.83
N ASN A 46 -14.68 -5.51 -5.08
CA ASN A 46 -15.33 -4.34 -4.48
C ASN A 46 -16.38 -4.73 -3.43
N SER A 47 -16.36 -5.97 -2.95
CA SER A 47 -17.20 -6.38 -1.81
C SER A 47 -16.75 -5.67 -0.53
N ASP A 48 -17.69 -5.44 0.39
CA ASP A 48 -17.40 -4.81 1.69
C ASP A 48 -16.28 -5.56 2.43
N PHE A 49 -16.30 -6.89 2.36
CA PHE A 49 -15.25 -7.74 2.93
C PHE A 49 -13.86 -7.49 2.33
N ALA A 50 -13.76 -7.40 1.00
CA ALA A 50 -12.48 -7.11 0.35
C ALA A 50 -11.99 -5.68 0.65
N ILE A 51 -12.91 -4.73 0.76
CA ILE A 51 -12.61 -3.33 1.13
C ILE A 51 -12.06 -3.26 2.57
N ASP A 52 -12.64 -4.00 3.51
CA ASP A 52 -12.15 -4.02 4.88
C ASP A 52 -10.77 -4.70 5.00
N LEU A 53 -10.52 -5.76 4.22
CA LEU A 53 -9.19 -6.36 4.09
C LEU A 53 -8.15 -5.39 3.50
N LYS A 54 -8.54 -4.53 2.55
CA LYS A 54 -7.63 -3.52 1.98
C LYS A 54 -7.19 -2.47 3.02
N LYS A 55 -8.03 -2.18 4.02
CA LYS A 55 -7.77 -1.18 5.07
C LYS A 55 -6.83 -1.68 6.18
N LEU A 56 -6.68 -2.99 6.36
CA LEU A 56 -5.70 -3.62 7.25
C LEU A 56 -4.29 -3.45 6.69
#